data_AF-A0A7X2HN30-F1
#
_entry.id   AF-A0A7X2HN30-F1
#
_cell.length_a   1.000
_cell.length_b   1.000
_cell.length_c   1.000
_cell.angle_alpha   90.00
_cell.angle_beta   90.00
_cell.angle_gamma   90.00
#
_symmetry.space_group_name_H-M   'P 1'
#
loop_
_entity.id
_entity.type
_entity.pdbx_description
1 polymer ?
#
loop_
_entity_poly.entity_id
_entity_poly.type
_entity_poly.pdbx_seq_one_letter_code
_entity_poly.pdbx_strand_id
1 'polypeptide(L)' 'MTDKPVYIRLRPEELLKFKARAATEGRSLGNMGRVLILSALAQPSPNKLMQAVPQRHATSVVED' A
#
# COMPACT_ATOMS: atom_id res chain seq x y z
N MET A 1 -24.03 1.16 -10.80
CA MET A 1 -22.57 1.30 -10.60
C MET A 1 -21.91 1.04 -11.93
N THR A 2 -21.17 1.99 -12.49
CA THR A 2 -20.40 1.75 -13.73
C THR A 2 -19.11 1.05 -13.36
N ASP A 3 -19.08 -0.27 -13.47
CA ASP A 3 -17.85 -1.05 -13.37
C ASP A 3 -16.94 -0.69 -14.55
N LYS A 4 -15.96 0.17 -14.29
CA LYS A 4 -14.92 0.48 -15.27
C LYS A 4 -13.78 -0.54 -15.12
N PRO A 5 -13.39 -1.24 -16.19
CA PRO A 5 -12.26 -2.16 -16.12
C PRO A 5 -10.96 -1.41 -15.82
N VAL A 6 -10.13 -1.99 -14.97
CA VAL A 6 -8.78 -1.49 -14.69
C VAL A 6 -7.78 -2.40 -15.40
N TYR A 7 -6.96 -1.82 -16.26
CA TYR A 7 -5.90 -2.54 -16.98
C TYR A 7 -4.58 -2.35 -16.25
N ILE A 8 -3.94 -3.47 -15.89
CA ILE A 8 -2.67 -3.48 -15.18
C ILE A 8 -1.64 -4.16 -16.08
N ARG A 9 -0.51 -3.49 -16.31
CA ARG A 9 0.64 -4.07 -17.02
C ARG A 9 1.57 -4.68 -15.99
N LEU A 10 1.83 -5.97 -16.12
CA LEU A 10 2.80 -6.71 -15.32
C LEU A 10 3.91 -7.18 -16.25
N ARG A 11 5.15 -7.16 -15.77
CA ARG A 11 6.25 -7.84 -16.44
C ARG A 11 6.01 -9.36 -16.42
N PRO A 12 6.58 -10.13 -17.35
CA PRO A 12 6.33 -11.58 -17.44
C PRO A 12 6.57 -12.34 -16.12
N GLU A 13 7.64 -12.01 -15.40
CA GLU A 13 8.00 -12.59 -14.11
C GLU A 13 7.03 -12.21 -12.99
N GLU A 14 6.48 -10.99 -13.02
CA GLU A 14 5.48 -10.52 -12.07
C GLU A 14 4.14 -11.21 -12.32
N LEU A 15 3.76 -11.38 -13.59
CA LEU A 15 2.56 -12.10 -13.99
C LEU A 15 2.60 -13.56 -13.54
N LEU A 16 3.75 -14.21 -13.66
CA LEU A 16 3.93 -15.59 -13.19
C LEU A 16 3.72 -15.70 -11.68
N LYS A 17 4.38 -14.82 -10.90
CA LYS A 17 4.23 -14.76 -9.44
C LYS A 17 2.79 -14.46 -9.03
N PHE A 18 2.13 -13.53 -9.73
CA PHE A 18 0.74 -13.18 -9.48
C PHE A 18 -0.21 -14.35 -9.70
N LYS A 19 -0.08 -15.07 -10.83
CA LYS A 19 -0.87 -16.26 -11.13
C LYS A 19 -0.64 -17.38 -10.12
N ALA A 20 0.62 -17.64 -9.76
CA ALA A 20 0.97 -18.66 -8.79
C ALA A 20 0.33 -18.36 -7.43
N ARG A 21 0.46 -17.11 -6.96
CA ARG A 21 -0.14 -16.70 -5.68
C ARG A 21 -1.66 -16.78 -5.70
N ALA A 22 -2.31 -16.37 -6.80
CA ALA A 22 -3.75 -16.51 -6.95
C ALA A 22 -4.21 -17.97 -6.86
N ALA A 23 -3.47 -18.89 -7.49
CA ALA A 23 -3.72 -20.33 -7.39
C ALA A 23 -3.51 -20.86 -5.97
N THR A 24 -2.42 -20.48 -5.29
CA THR A 24 -2.14 -20.87 -3.90
C THR A 24 -3.24 -20.42 -2.94
N GLU A 25 -3.79 -19.22 -3.14
CA GLU A 25 -4.87 -18.69 -2.30
C GLU A 25 -6.28 -19.11 -2.75
N GLY A 26 -6.41 -19.91 -3.83
CA GLY A 26 -7.71 -20.34 -4.36
C GLY A 26 -8.57 -19.20 -4.91
N ARG A 27 -7.96 -18.12 -5.41
CA ARG A 27 -8.65 -16.91 -5.86
C ARG A 27 -8.64 -16.78 -7.39
N SER A 28 -9.69 -16.20 -7.96
CA SER A 28 -9.65 -15.71 -9.34
C SER A 28 -8.66 -14.54 -9.47
N LEU A 29 -8.08 -14.36 -10.66
CA LEU A 29 -7.13 -13.28 -10.92
C LEU A 29 -7.73 -11.90 -10.64
N GLY A 30 -8.98 -11.66 -11.02
CA GLY A 30 -9.67 -10.39 -10.77
C GLY A 30 -9.82 -10.10 -9.27
N ASN A 31 -10.20 -11.11 -8.47
CA ASN A 31 -10.32 -10.95 -7.02
C ASN A 31 -8.96 -10.77 -6.36
N MET A 32 -7.94 -11.49 -6.81
CA MET A 32 -6.58 -11.32 -6.31
C MET A 32 -6.06 -9.90 -6.59
N GLY A 33 -6.32 -9.37 -7.79
CA GLY A 33 -5.99 -7.98 -8.12
C GLY A 33 -6.67 -6.97 -7.19
N ARG A 34 -7.97 -7.14 -6.93
CA ARG A 34 -8.72 -6.30 -5.97
C ARG A 34 -8.13 -6.34 -4.57
N VAL A 35 -7.82 -7.53 -4.06
CA VAL A 35 -7.23 -7.70 -2.72
C VAL A 35 -5.91 -6.91 -2.64
N LEU A 36 -5.01 -7.08 -3.60
CA LEU A 36 -3.71 -6.41 -3.58
C LEU A 36 -3.84 -4.88 -3.65
N ILE A 37 -4.74 -4.36 -4.49
CA ILE A 37 -4.98 -2.91 -4.58
C ILE A 37 -5.50 -2.37 -3.24
N LEU A 38 -6.51 -3.03 -2.65
CA LEU A 38 -7.07 -2.61 -1.37
C LEU A 38 -6.04 -2.71 -0.23
N SER A 39 -5.21 -3.77 -0.22
CA SER A 39 -4.12 -3.90 0.75
C SER A 39 -3.10 -2.78 0.62
N ALA A 40 -2.71 -2.40 -0.60
CA ALA A 40 -1.78 -1.29 -0.83
C ALA A 40 -2.36 0.06 -0.37
N LEU A 41 -3.65 0.29 -0.59
CA LEU A 41 -4.34 1.52 -0.16
C LEU A 41 -4.56 1.58 1.37
N ALA A 42 -4.71 0.42 2.02
CA ALA A 42 -4.86 0.33 3.47
C ALA A 42 -3.55 0.52 4.22
N GLN A 43 -2.39 0.39 3.55
CA GLN A 43 -1.11 0.64 4.20
C GLN A 43 -0.96 2.14 4.49
N PRO A 44 -0.61 2.53 5.73
CA PRO A 44 -0.31 3.92 6.03
C PRO A 44 0.85 4.38 5.15
N SER A 45 0.65 5.47 4.43
CA SER A 45 1.68 6.10 3.60
C SER A 45 2.97 6.28 4.43
N PRO A 46 4.16 5.92 3.92
CA PRO A 46 5.42 6.10 4.65
C PRO A 46 5.66 7.57 5.07
N ASN A 47 5.07 8.54 4.35
CA ASN A 47 5.08 9.95 4.73
C ASN A 47 4.40 10.28 6.06
N LYS A 48 3.47 9.45 6.57
CA LYS A 48 2.85 9.68 7.88
C LYS A 48 3.73 9.24 9.04
N LEU A 49 4.63 8.27 8.84
CA LEU A 49 5.56 7.81 9.87
C LEU A 49 6.67 8.84 10.14
N MET A 50 7.03 9.68 9.15
CA MET A 50 8.06 10.71 9.33
C MET A 50 7.55 11.98 10.04
N GLN A 51 6.23 12.19 10.14
CA GLN A 51 5.65 13.32 10.88
C GLN A 51 5.50 13.07 12.39
N ALA A 52 5.84 11.88 12.87
CA ALA A 52 5.73 11.49 14.27
C ALA A 52 7.03 11.65 15.08
N VAL A 53 7.99 12.46 14.62
CA VAL A 53 9.10 12.91 15.47
C VAL A 53 8.63 14.16 16.20
N PRO A 54 8.42 14.14 17.53
CA PRO A 54 8.11 15.35 18.27
C PRO A 54 9.34 16.25 18.20
N GLN A 55 9.25 17.36 17.47
CA GLN A 55 10.17 18.47 17.68
C GLN A 55 9.90 19.01 19.08
N ARG A 56 10.66 18.53 20.07
CA ARG A 56 10.79 19.20 21.37
C ARG A 56 11.36 20.58 21.09
N HIS A 57 10.48 21.58 21.04
CA HIS A 57 10.89 22.96 21.20
C HIS A 57 11.54 23.08 22.59
N ALA A 58 12.86 23.31 22.61
CA ALA A 58 13.56 23.69 23.81
C ALA A 58 13.14 25.11 24.17
N THR A 59 12.22 25.26 25.11
CA THR A 59 12.02 26.52 25.82
C THR A 59 13.20 26.69 26.78
N SER A 60 14.19 27.48 26.36
CA SER A 60 15.20 28.03 27.26
C SER A 60 14.52 29.10 28.13
N VAL A 61 14.27 28.79 29.39
CA VAL A 61 13.85 29.79 30.37
C VAL A 61 15.13 30.54 30.77
N VAL A 62 15.18 31.84 30.50
CA VAL A 62 16.19 32.75 31.05
C VAL A 62 15.51 33.39 32.26
N GLU A 63 15.97 33.06 33.47
CA GLU A 63 15.63 33.80 34.68
C GLU A 63 16.81 34.74 35.01
N ASP A 64 16.45 35.98 35.38
CA ASP A 64 17.29 37.10 35.83
C ASP A 64 17.99 36.79 37.17
#